data_AF-A0A023FES6-F1
#
_entry.id   AF-A0A023FES6-F1
#
_cell.length_a   1.000
_cell.length_b   1.000
_cell.length_c   1.000
_cell.angle_alpha   90.00
_cell.angle_beta   90.00
_cell.angle_gamma   90.00
#
_symmetry.space_group_name_H-M   'P 1'
#
loop_
_entity.id
_entity.type
_entity.pdbx_description
1 polymer ?
#
loop_
_entity_poly.entity_id
_entity_poly.type
_entity_poly.pdbx_seq_one_letter_code
_entity_poly.pdbx_strand_id
1 'polypeptide(L)'
;FRHYTSTGPFRKNKEGRKNSQKMVGVSEEIRFTGSGHNPQKVPTRRRCRWCSTTGNEKTSEWTLDYPPLFAWFEYLLSFAAQFVDPEMLKLANLNYASPLTIYFQRFTVIASDLVLVYAVWVWQGLVSPRKEAHSSGQNDPWLDKTTVLSMLFLWNPGLLLVDHVHFQYNGFLHGILLLSVARLFQGRCIEATLWFTVLLNLKHIYLYVAPVFFVYLLRNYCFSEPSGKAPGSLLWRFRPVNFFSLAGTVLLVFGVSLWPFLSQDQLVQVFKRLFPFKRGLCHAYWAPNWWALYAAADRVLALTGIAPGKSGAAAAVASPTSGLVQDTHFELL
;
A
#
# COMPACT_ATOMS: atom_id res chain seq x y z
N PHE A 1 31.78 -34.68 -13.77
CA PHE A 1 32.44 -34.90 -15.08
C PHE A 1 31.60 -34.34 -16.22
N ARG A 2 31.86 -33.07 -16.59
CA ARG A 2 32.03 -32.55 -17.96
C ARG A 2 32.02 -31.03 -17.88
N HIS A 3 33.23 -30.48 -17.94
CA HIS A 3 33.48 -29.08 -18.21
C HIS A 3 33.02 -28.75 -19.63
N TYR A 4 32.32 -27.63 -19.80
CA TYR A 4 32.32 -26.88 -21.05
C TYR A 4 32.72 -25.44 -20.73
N THR A 5 33.99 -25.17 -20.98
CA THR A 5 34.55 -23.83 -21.15
C THR A 5 34.32 -23.40 -22.59
N SER A 6 33.58 -22.32 -22.81
CA SER A 6 33.76 -21.49 -24.01
C SER A 6 33.78 -20.02 -23.61
N THR A 7 34.98 -19.46 -23.67
CA THR A 7 35.32 -18.05 -23.65
C THR A 7 34.86 -17.37 -24.94
N GLY A 8 34.13 -16.26 -24.82
CA GLY A 8 33.82 -15.34 -25.93
C GLY A 8 32.96 -14.16 -25.46
N PRO A 9 33.38 -12.90 -25.65
CA PRO A 9 32.71 -11.74 -25.06
C PRO A 9 31.52 -11.32 -25.94
N PHE A 10 30.29 -11.45 -25.46
CA PHE A 10 29.13 -10.80 -26.09
C PHE A 10 29.11 -9.31 -25.71
N ARG A 11 29.97 -8.53 -26.36
CA ARG A 11 29.94 -7.07 -26.38
C ARG A 11 28.85 -6.64 -27.37
N LYS A 12 27.61 -6.47 -26.91
CA LYS A 12 26.62 -5.69 -27.68
C LYS A 12 26.88 -4.21 -27.39
N ASN A 13 27.62 -3.56 -28.30
CA ASN A 13 27.60 -2.10 -28.44
C ASN A 13 26.16 -1.67 -28.74
N LYS A 14 25.42 -1.23 -27.72
CA LYS A 14 24.35 -0.25 -27.93
C LYS A 14 25.02 1.11 -27.86
N GLU A 15 25.41 1.63 -29.02
CA GLU A 15 25.65 3.07 -29.17
C GLU A 15 24.34 3.79 -28.84
N GLY A 16 24.25 4.35 -27.63
CA GLY A 16 23.17 5.25 -27.27
C GLY A 16 23.30 6.52 -28.11
N ARG A 17 22.37 6.73 -29.04
CA ARG A 17 22.13 8.06 -29.63
C ARG A 17 21.99 9.06 -28.48
N LYS A 18 22.86 10.09 -28.45
CA LYS A 18 22.65 11.27 -27.59
C LYS A 18 21.38 11.97 -28.07
N ASN A 19 20.26 11.65 -27.44
CA ASN A 19 19.04 12.43 -27.59
C ASN A 19 19.20 13.71 -26.76
N SER A 20 19.50 14.81 -27.44
CA SER A 20 19.50 16.17 -26.90
C SER A 20 18.08 16.68 -26.63
N GLN A 21 17.19 15.84 -26.08
CA GLN A 21 15.87 16.25 -25.64
C GLN A 21 15.93 16.61 -24.15
N LYS A 22 15.68 17.90 -23.86
CA LYS A 22 15.47 18.39 -22.50
C LYS A 22 14.40 17.52 -21.82
N MET A 23 14.73 16.96 -20.66
CA MET A 23 13.73 16.42 -19.75
C MET A 23 12.87 17.58 -19.25
N VAL A 24 11.65 17.67 -19.78
CA VAL A 24 10.67 18.66 -19.32
C VAL A 24 10.02 18.10 -18.06
N GLY A 25 10.18 18.80 -16.92
CA GLY A 25 9.54 18.44 -15.65
C GLY A 25 10.45 18.42 -14.41
N VAL A 26 11.77 18.55 -14.57
CA VAL A 26 12.70 18.77 -13.45
C VAL A 26 12.86 20.29 -13.26
N SER A 27 12.54 20.80 -12.08
CA SER A 27 12.80 22.22 -11.74
C SER A 27 14.31 22.50 -11.89
N GLU A 28 14.68 23.60 -12.54
CA GLU A 28 16.06 23.98 -12.90
C GLU A 28 17.03 24.18 -11.72
N GLU A 29 16.61 23.93 -10.47
CA GLU A 29 17.39 24.17 -9.25
C GLU A 29 18.50 23.14 -8.96
N ILE A 30 18.67 22.08 -9.76
CA ILE A 30 19.73 21.08 -9.54
C ILE A 30 20.82 21.20 -10.62
N ARG A 31 21.71 22.18 -10.47
CA ARG A 31 23.05 22.14 -11.07
C ARG A 31 24.05 21.65 -10.02
N PHE A 32 24.66 20.49 -10.26
CA PHE A 32 25.86 20.10 -9.54
C PHE A 32 27.06 20.80 -10.17
N THR A 33 27.55 21.87 -9.54
CA THR A 33 28.88 22.42 -9.76
C THR A 33 29.77 22.06 -8.57
N GLY A 34 30.82 21.26 -8.78
CA GLY A 34 31.83 21.02 -7.76
C GLY A 34 32.59 19.70 -7.92
N SER A 35 33.85 19.80 -8.31
CA SER A 35 34.86 18.74 -8.24
C SER A 35 35.42 18.66 -6.82
N GLY A 36 35.02 17.64 -6.05
CA GLY A 36 35.58 17.38 -4.72
C GLY A 36 34.85 16.26 -3.98
N HIS A 37 35.24 15.01 -4.22
CA HIS A 37 34.76 13.87 -3.45
C HIS A 37 35.77 13.50 -2.35
N ASN A 38 35.43 13.76 -1.10
CA ASN A 38 35.90 12.97 0.03
C ASN A 38 34.68 12.63 0.90
N PRO A 39 34.31 11.34 1.05
CA PRO A 39 33.20 10.95 1.90
C PRO A 39 33.57 11.11 3.39
N GLN A 40 32.84 11.94 4.12
CA GLN A 40 32.93 11.97 5.58
C GLN A 40 32.14 10.80 6.19
N LYS A 41 32.74 10.15 7.20
CA LYS A 41 32.07 9.15 8.05
C LYS A 41 30.97 9.82 8.86
N VAL A 42 29.71 9.55 8.55
CA VAL A 42 28.58 9.99 9.38
C VAL A 42 28.30 8.92 10.43
N PRO A 43 28.19 9.27 11.73
CA PRO A 43 27.96 8.29 12.78
C PRO A 43 26.58 7.66 12.65
N THR A 44 26.55 6.34 12.86
CA THR A 44 25.38 5.45 12.96
C THR A 44 24.31 6.01 13.89
N ARG A 45 23.35 6.79 13.36
CA ARG A 45 22.10 7.08 14.06
C ARG A 45 20.93 6.52 13.29
N ARG A 46 20.25 5.58 13.96
CA ARG A 46 18.91 5.07 13.65
C ARG A 46 17.98 6.25 13.44
N ARG A 47 17.54 6.50 12.22
CA ARG A 47 16.52 7.51 11.92
C ARG A 47 15.39 6.84 11.16
N CYS A 48 14.19 6.87 11.78
CA CYS A 48 12.95 6.71 11.04
C CYS A 48 12.95 7.75 9.91
N ARG A 49 12.61 7.34 8.69
CA ARG A 49 12.69 8.18 7.49
C ARG A 49 11.91 9.50 7.69
N TRP A 50 10.76 9.45 8.38
CA TRP A 50 10.01 10.64 8.76
C TRP A 50 10.70 11.59 9.75
N CYS A 51 11.56 11.10 10.65
CA CYS A 51 12.22 11.94 11.66
C CYS A 51 13.51 12.59 11.14
N SER A 52 13.81 12.44 9.84
CA SER A 52 14.94 13.10 9.19
C SER A 52 14.56 14.51 8.74
N THR A 53 14.37 15.42 9.69
CA THR A 53 14.31 16.85 9.38
C THR A 53 15.69 17.40 8.95
N THR A 54 15.62 18.26 7.93
CA THR A 54 16.54 19.37 7.59
C THR A 54 17.88 19.16 6.88
N GLY A 55 18.14 18.06 6.17
CA GLY A 55 19.31 18.07 5.24
C GLY A 55 19.43 16.94 4.22
N ASN A 56 19.20 15.70 4.62
CA ASN A 56 19.57 14.53 3.80
C ASN A 56 18.41 13.81 3.11
N GLU A 57 17.14 14.18 3.34
CA GLU A 57 16.03 13.57 2.58
C GLU A 57 15.94 14.07 1.13
N LYS A 58 16.51 15.26 0.83
CA LYS A 58 16.56 15.78 -0.55
C LYS A 58 17.40 14.91 -1.49
N THR A 59 18.15 13.93 -0.99
CA THR A 59 19.06 13.10 -1.80
C THR A 59 18.48 11.76 -2.22
N SER A 60 17.33 11.31 -1.67
CA SER A 60 16.70 10.06 -2.09
C SER A 60 15.55 10.36 -3.05
N GLU A 61 15.61 9.76 -4.23
CA GLU A 61 14.52 9.81 -5.23
C GLU A 61 13.24 9.10 -4.75
N TRP A 62 13.33 8.25 -3.71
CA TRP A 62 12.23 7.46 -3.17
C TRP A 62 11.66 8.12 -1.91
N THR A 63 10.51 8.78 -2.05
CA THR A 63 9.77 9.36 -0.92
C THR A 63 8.95 8.30 -0.19
N LEU A 64 8.75 8.52 1.12
CA LEU A 64 7.86 7.68 1.92
C LEU A 64 6.42 8.14 1.75
N ASP A 65 5.62 7.37 1.02
CA ASP A 65 4.23 7.69 0.67
C ASP A 65 3.21 6.94 1.56
N TYR A 66 3.68 6.29 2.63
CA TYR A 66 2.86 5.55 3.59
C TYR A 66 2.69 6.34 4.90
N PRO A 67 1.56 6.22 5.62
CA PRO A 67 1.37 6.92 6.88
C PRO A 67 2.33 6.44 7.98
N PRO A 68 2.44 7.20 9.09
CA PRO A 68 3.54 7.04 10.04
C PRO A 68 3.73 5.66 10.66
N LEU A 69 2.66 4.89 10.93
CA LEU A 69 2.82 3.55 11.52
C LEU A 69 3.57 2.60 10.59
N PHE A 70 3.44 2.75 9.26
CA PHE A 70 4.20 1.90 8.33
C PHE A 70 5.69 2.17 8.42
N ALA A 71 6.06 3.43 8.62
CA ALA A 71 7.45 3.80 8.83
C ALA A 71 8.00 3.30 10.17
N TRP A 72 7.16 3.30 11.21
CA TRP A 72 7.52 2.66 12.48
C TRP A 72 7.72 1.16 12.31
N PHE A 73 6.90 0.51 11.49
CA PHE A 73 7.09 -0.89 11.11
C PHE A 73 8.44 -1.11 10.40
N GLU A 74 8.76 -0.33 9.35
CA GLU A 74 10.06 -0.42 8.67
C GLU A 74 11.24 -0.12 9.62
N TYR A 75 11.07 0.87 10.51
CA TYR A 75 12.05 1.22 11.53
C TYR A 75 12.29 0.04 12.50
N LEU A 76 11.24 -0.68 12.90
CA LEU A 76 11.37 -1.88 13.72
C LEU A 76 12.14 -2.98 13.00
N LEU A 77 11.86 -3.21 11.71
CA LEU A 77 12.61 -4.17 10.90
C LEU A 77 14.09 -3.80 10.78
N SER A 78 14.42 -2.49 10.75
CA SER A 78 15.80 -2.02 10.65
C SER A 78 16.71 -2.50 11.80
N PHE A 79 16.16 -2.75 12.99
CA PHE A 79 16.92 -3.28 14.12
C PHE A 79 17.41 -4.71 13.88
N ALA A 80 16.68 -5.52 13.12
CA ALA A 80 17.12 -6.85 12.71
C ALA A 80 18.03 -6.75 11.47
N ALA A 81 17.68 -5.89 10.51
CA ALA A 81 18.41 -5.70 9.26
C ALA A 81 19.89 -5.38 9.46
N GLN A 82 20.23 -4.57 10.47
CA GLN A 82 21.62 -4.20 10.77
C GLN A 82 22.52 -5.41 11.07
N PHE A 83 21.95 -6.51 11.59
CA PHE A 83 22.71 -7.73 11.89
C PHE A 83 22.81 -8.67 10.69
N VAL A 84 21.94 -8.50 9.70
CA VAL A 84 21.89 -9.35 8.50
C VAL A 84 22.74 -8.76 7.39
N ASP A 85 22.56 -7.47 7.09
CA ASP A 85 23.39 -6.75 6.12
C ASP A 85 23.34 -5.23 6.41
N PRO A 86 24.36 -4.67 7.09
CA PRO A 86 24.44 -3.25 7.40
C PRO A 86 24.43 -2.33 6.18
N GLU A 87 24.89 -2.81 5.02
CA GLU A 87 24.99 -1.99 3.80
C GLU A 87 23.61 -1.66 3.22
N MET A 88 22.59 -2.48 3.51
CA MET A 88 21.20 -2.23 3.11
C MET A 88 20.58 -1.00 3.80
N LEU A 89 21.13 -0.59 4.95
CA LEU A 89 20.63 0.53 5.75
C LEU A 89 21.26 1.88 5.34
N LYS A 90 22.23 1.88 4.42
CA LYS A 90 22.86 3.11 3.93
C LYS A 90 21.94 3.78 2.90
N LEU A 91 21.34 4.91 3.28
CA LEU A 91 20.41 5.67 2.42
C LEU A 91 20.98 6.09 1.06
N ALA A 92 22.29 6.32 0.97
CA ALA A 92 22.97 6.70 -0.26
C ALA A 92 23.34 5.51 -1.17
N ASN A 93 23.16 4.27 -0.69
CA ASN A 93 23.54 3.04 -1.39
C ASN A 93 22.42 2.60 -2.34
N LEU A 94 22.07 3.47 -3.29
CA LEU A 94 21.00 3.24 -4.25
C LEU A 94 21.33 2.04 -5.15
N ASN A 95 20.32 1.24 -5.50
CA ASN A 95 20.46 0.00 -6.28
C ASN A 95 21.31 -1.10 -5.65
N TYR A 96 21.62 -1.00 -4.35
CA TYR A 96 22.28 -2.08 -3.63
C TYR A 96 21.36 -3.27 -3.45
N ALA A 97 21.86 -4.44 -3.83
CA ALA A 97 21.21 -5.71 -3.60
C ALA A 97 22.28 -6.76 -3.29
N SER A 98 22.15 -7.40 -2.13
CA SER A 98 22.90 -8.60 -1.78
C SER A 98 21.93 -9.78 -1.62
N PRO A 99 22.39 -11.04 -1.74
CA PRO A 99 21.55 -12.19 -1.43
C PRO A 99 20.96 -12.12 -0.01
N LEU A 100 21.74 -11.66 0.97
CA LEU A 100 21.29 -11.49 2.35
C LEU A 100 20.18 -10.43 2.46
N THR A 101 20.30 -9.30 1.76
CA THR A 101 19.24 -8.28 1.70
C THR A 101 17.96 -8.85 1.12
N ILE A 102 18.05 -9.60 0.01
CA ILE A 102 16.88 -10.21 -0.64
C ILE A 102 16.22 -11.24 0.28
N TYR A 103 17.00 -12.10 0.94
CA TYR A 103 16.45 -13.09 1.86
C TYR A 103 15.82 -12.44 3.08
N PHE A 104 16.47 -11.42 3.65
CA PHE A 104 15.91 -10.67 4.78
C PHE A 104 14.55 -10.07 4.42
N GLN A 105 14.49 -9.34 3.31
CA GLN A 105 13.27 -8.74 2.79
C GLN A 105 12.16 -9.78 2.57
N ARG A 106 12.44 -10.88 1.86
CA ARG A 106 11.44 -11.94 1.64
C ARG A 106 10.95 -12.56 2.94
N PHE A 107 11.87 -12.79 3.88
CA PHE A 107 11.53 -13.34 5.19
C PHE A 107 10.65 -12.38 5.99
N THR A 108 10.90 -11.07 5.96
CA THR A 108 10.07 -10.10 6.68
C THR A 108 8.65 -10.02 6.11
N VAL A 109 8.47 -10.16 4.79
CA VAL A 109 7.14 -10.27 4.17
C VAL A 109 6.42 -11.53 4.68
N ILE A 110 7.05 -12.71 4.53
CA ILE A 110 6.49 -13.99 4.99
C ILE A 110 6.14 -13.95 6.49
N ALA A 111 7.03 -13.41 7.32
CA ALA A 111 6.82 -13.30 8.76
C ALA A 111 5.65 -12.35 9.09
N SER A 112 5.50 -11.25 8.36
CA SER A 112 4.38 -10.32 8.55
C SER A 112 3.04 -10.91 8.10
N ASP A 113 3.03 -11.80 7.10
CA ASP A 113 1.83 -12.49 6.61
C ASP A 113 1.27 -13.50 7.61
N LEU A 114 2.00 -13.82 8.69
CA LEU A 114 1.43 -14.57 9.82
C LEU A 114 0.22 -13.86 10.44
N VAL A 115 0.12 -12.52 10.29
CA VAL A 115 -1.07 -11.76 10.68
C VAL A 115 -2.28 -12.16 9.84
N LEU A 116 -2.11 -12.40 8.54
CA LEU A 116 -3.16 -12.89 7.66
C LEU A 116 -3.58 -14.31 8.03
N VAL A 117 -2.61 -15.20 8.28
CA VAL A 117 -2.87 -16.57 8.75
C VAL A 117 -3.69 -16.56 10.04
N TYR A 118 -3.30 -15.73 11.00
CA TYR A 118 -4.03 -15.57 12.25
C TYR A 118 -5.46 -15.03 12.03
N ALA A 119 -5.64 -14.04 11.15
CA ALA A 119 -6.97 -13.52 10.84
C ALA A 119 -7.87 -14.60 10.23
N VAL A 120 -7.36 -15.39 9.27
CA VAL A 120 -8.11 -16.52 8.67
C VAL A 120 -8.48 -17.55 9.74
N TRP A 121 -7.57 -17.87 10.66
CA TRP A 121 -7.89 -18.76 11.78
C TRP A 121 -9.01 -18.22 12.68
N VAL A 122 -9.02 -16.92 12.99
CA VAL A 122 -10.13 -16.28 13.74
C VAL A 122 -11.45 -16.42 12.97
N TRP A 123 -11.44 -16.25 11.65
CA TRP A 123 -12.62 -16.40 10.80
C TRP A 123 -13.13 -17.84 10.71
N GLN A 124 -12.25 -18.84 10.70
CA GLN A 124 -12.67 -20.24 10.75
C GLN A 124 -13.53 -20.52 11.98
N GLY A 125 -13.15 -19.99 13.15
CA GLY A 125 -13.94 -20.11 14.37
C GLY A 125 -15.29 -19.39 14.34
N LEU A 126 -15.45 -18.38 13.49
CA LEU A 126 -16.73 -17.68 13.27
C LEU A 126 -17.65 -18.43 12.31
N VAL A 127 -17.09 -19.04 11.26
CA VAL A 127 -17.86 -19.68 10.18
C VAL A 127 -18.24 -21.12 10.54
N SER A 128 -17.41 -21.82 11.32
CA SER A 128 -17.64 -23.19 11.77
C SER A 128 -17.50 -23.29 13.29
N PRO A 129 -18.51 -22.86 14.07
CA PRO A 129 -18.48 -22.99 15.52
C PRO A 129 -18.40 -24.47 15.93
N ARG A 130 -17.61 -24.78 16.97
CA ARG A 130 -17.35 -26.17 17.46
C ARG A 130 -18.61 -27.01 17.73
N LYS A 131 -19.77 -26.38 17.95
CA LYS A 131 -21.07 -27.04 18.15
C LYS A 131 -21.68 -27.62 16.88
N GLU A 132 -21.35 -27.11 15.69
CA GLU A 132 -21.82 -27.63 14.39
C GLU A 132 -20.92 -28.73 13.82
N ALA A 133 -19.70 -28.87 14.35
CA ALA A 133 -18.71 -29.85 13.89
C ALA A 133 -19.12 -31.32 14.13
N HIS A 134 -20.16 -31.57 14.94
CA HIS A 134 -20.66 -32.93 15.25
C HIS A 134 -21.86 -33.35 14.39
N SER A 135 -22.36 -32.49 13.49
CA SER A 135 -23.61 -32.72 12.74
C SER A 135 -23.42 -33.00 11.24
N SER A 136 -22.19 -33.11 10.76
CA SER A 136 -21.92 -33.23 9.33
C SER A 136 -21.64 -34.69 8.96
N GLY A 137 -22.61 -35.32 8.28
CA GLY A 137 -22.35 -36.53 7.47
C GLY A 137 -21.24 -36.29 6.44
N GLN A 138 -20.78 -37.35 5.78
CA GLN A 138 -19.70 -37.34 4.77
C GLN A 138 -19.83 -36.15 3.81
N ASN A 139 -19.12 -35.07 4.11
CA ASN A 139 -18.97 -33.90 3.25
C ASN A 139 -17.55 -33.91 2.71
N ASP A 140 -17.40 -33.54 1.45
CA ASP A 140 -16.11 -33.45 0.78
C ASP A 140 -15.18 -32.49 1.55
N PRO A 141 -13.99 -32.94 2.02
CA PRO A 141 -13.03 -32.09 2.73
C PRO A 141 -12.61 -30.83 1.95
N TRP A 142 -12.68 -30.88 0.61
CA TRP A 142 -12.36 -29.75 -0.27
C TRP A 142 -13.42 -28.65 -0.25
N LEU A 143 -14.66 -28.99 0.06
CA LEU A 143 -15.80 -28.07 0.15
C LEU A 143 -16.15 -27.68 1.59
N ASP A 144 -15.36 -28.14 2.57
CA ASP A 144 -15.50 -27.66 3.94
C ASP A 144 -15.28 -26.13 4.00
N LYS A 145 -16.14 -25.44 4.76
CA LYS A 145 -16.14 -23.98 4.84
C LYS A 145 -14.77 -23.44 5.27
N THR A 146 -14.06 -24.14 6.17
CA THR A 146 -12.75 -23.71 6.65
C THR A 146 -11.66 -23.90 5.60
N THR A 147 -11.70 -25.01 4.86
CA THR A 147 -10.81 -25.27 3.71
C THR A 147 -11.00 -24.21 2.63
N VAL A 148 -12.25 -23.97 2.22
CA VAL A 148 -12.59 -22.97 1.20
C VAL A 148 -12.11 -21.57 1.62
N LEU A 149 -12.35 -21.19 2.87
CA LEU A 149 -11.90 -19.91 3.42
C LEU A 149 -10.36 -19.78 3.35
N SER A 150 -9.64 -20.81 3.76
CA SER A 150 -8.17 -20.84 3.68
C SER A 150 -7.67 -20.76 2.24
N MET A 151 -8.32 -21.44 1.30
CA MET A 151 -7.97 -21.36 -0.12
C MET A 151 -8.19 -19.95 -0.70
N LEU A 152 -9.32 -19.33 -0.40
CA LEU A 152 -9.65 -18.00 -0.94
C LEU A 152 -8.70 -16.90 -0.44
N PHE A 153 -8.27 -16.99 0.83
CA PHE A 153 -7.44 -15.95 1.43
C PHE A 153 -5.94 -16.24 1.40
N LEU A 154 -5.50 -17.44 1.80
CA LEU A 154 -4.07 -17.75 1.91
C LEU A 154 -3.45 -18.20 0.58
N TRP A 155 -4.26 -18.81 -0.29
CA TRP A 155 -3.82 -19.29 -1.60
C TRP A 155 -4.27 -18.37 -2.74
N ASN A 156 -4.57 -17.10 -2.44
CA ASN A 156 -4.90 -16.12 -3.46
C ASN A 156 -3.67 -15.86 -4.35
N PRO A 157 -3.68 -16.25 -5.64
CA PRO A 157 -2.50 -16.15 -6.49
C PRO A 157 -2.10 -14.70 -6.74
N GLY A 158 -3.07 -13.77 -6.82
CA GLY A 158 -2.80 -12.36 -7.00
C GLY A 158 -2.04 -11.76 -5.83
N LEU A 159 -2.48 -12.06 -4.60
CA LEU A 159 -1.81 -11.61 -3.38
C LEU A 159 -0.40 -12.19 -3.26
N LEU A 160 -0.25 -13.51 -3.50
CA LEU A 160 1.04 -14.19 -3.45
C LEU A 160 2.05 -13.61 -4.46
N LEU A 161 1.60 -13.31 -5.69
CA LEU A 161 2.44 -12.69 -6.71
C LEU A 161 2.85 -11.27 -6.30
N VAL A 162 1.90 -10.45 -5.84
CA VAL A 162 2.19 -9.06 -5.48
C VAL A 162 3.13 -8.98 -4.28
N ASP A 163 2.95 -9.82 -3.26
CA ASP A 163 3.75 -9.72 -2.04
C ASP A 163 5.08 -10.45 -2.13
N HIS A 164 5.12 -11.68 -2.67
CA HIS A 164 6.35 -12.50 -2.65
C HIS A 164 7.18 -12.40 -3.92
N VAL A 165 6.60 -11.99 -5.05
CA VAL A 165 7.35 -11.73 -6.30
C VAL A 165 7.60 -10.23 -6.48
N HIS A 166 6.58 -9.40 -6.26
CA HIS A 166 6.67 -7.94 -6.41
C HIS A 166 7.11 -7.19 -5.14
N PHE A 167 7.38 -7.93 -4.06
CA PHE A 167 7.86 -7.41 -2.77
C PHE A 167 6.96 -6.33 -2.16
N GLN A 168 5.84 -6.74 -1.60
CA GLN A 168 4.90 -5.86 -0.92
C GLN A 168 4.38 -6.49 0.38
N TYR A 169 3.86 -5.65 1.27
CA TYR A 169 3.32 -6.05 2.57
C TYR A 169 1.78 -6.04 2.56
N ASN A 170 1.11 -6.46 1.48
CA ASN A 170 -0.36 -6.36 1.41
C ASN A 170 -1.06 -7.45 2.21
N GLY A 171 -0.49 -8.65 2.34
CA GLY A 171 -1.05 -9.78 3.07
C GLY A 171 -1.17 -9.45 4.54
N PHE A 172 -0.09 -8.98 5.16
CA PHE A 172 -0.08 -8.34 6.48
C PHE A 172 -1.24 -7.32 6.67
N LEU A 173 -1.41 -6.37 5.74
CA LEU A 173 -2.44 -5.34 5.83
C LEU A 173 -3.86 -5.91 5.67
N HIS A 174 -4.05 -6.86 4.76
CA HIS A 174 -5.31 -7.60 4.62
C HIS A 174 -5.62 -8.42 5.88
N GLY A 175 -4.60 -8.97 6.54
CA GLY A 175 -4.76 -9.65 7.83
C GLY A 175 -5.33 -8.73 8.89
N ILE A 176 -4.82 -7.50 9.01
CA ILE A 176 -5.37 -6.51 9.94
C ILE A 176 -6.80 -6.12 9.56
N LEU A 177 -7.10 -5.95 8.26
CA LEU A 177 -8.46 -5.69 7.79
C LEU A 177 -9.41 -6.83 8.19
N LEU A 178 -9.07 -8.06 7.85
CA LEU A 178 -9.88 -9.24 8.17
C LEU A 178 -10.06 -9.40 9.68
N LEU A 179 -9.01 -9.16 10.47
CA LEU A 179 -9.10 -9.19 11.91
C LEU A 179 -10.05 -8.12 12.44
N SER A 180 -9.97 -6.88 11.94
CA SER A 180 -10.87 -5.79 12.37
C SER A 180 -12.34 -6.12 12.06
N VAL A 181 -12.62 -6.68 10.88
CA VAL A 181 -13.97 -7.14 10.51
C VAL A 181 -14.41 -8.32 11.39
N ALA A 182 -13.55 -9.31 11.65
CA ALA A 182 -13.87 -10.43 12.53
C ALA A 182 -14.26 -9.94 13.95
N ARG A 183 -13.57 -8.92 14.48
CA ARG A 183 -13.92 -8.31 15.77
C ARG A 183 -15.29 -7.62 15.74
N LEU A 184 -15.72 -7.04 14.62
CA LEU A 184 -17.09 -6.53 14.47
C LEU A 184 -18.12 -7.66 14.59
N PHE A 185 -17.92 -8.78 13.90
CA PHE A 185 -18.82 -9.95 13.96
C PHE A 185 -18.87 -10.59 15.36
N GLN A 186 -17.80 -10.44 16.15
CA GLN A 186 -17.76 -10.88 17.55
C GLN A 186 -18.37 -9.87 18.53
N GLY A 187 -18.87 -8.72 18.05
CA GLY A 187 -19.38 -7.63 18.89
C GLY A 187 -18.29 -6.83 19.62
N ARG A 188 -17.01 -7.11 19.38
CA ARG A 188 -15.85 -6.44 20.00
C ARG A 188 -15.54 -5.13 19.26
N CYS A 189 -16.48 -4.18 19.31
CA CYS A 189 -16.47 -2.97 18.49
C CYS A 189 -15.27 -2.04 18.75
N ILE A 190 -14.82 -1.92 20.01
CA ILE A 190 -13.64 -1.12 20.36
C ILE A 190 -12.37 -1.70 19.73
N GLU A 191 -12.20 -3.02 19.77
CA GLU A 191 -11.05 -3.68 19.14
C GLU A 191 -11.10 -3.61 17.62
N ALA A 192 -12.28 -3.77 17.03
CA ALA A 192 -12.45 -3.54 15.60
C ALA A 192 -12.00 -2.13 15.19
N THR A 193 -12.41 -1.13 15.97
CA THR A 193 -12.02 0.28 15.76
C THR A 193 -10.52 0.47 15.92
N LEU A 194 -9.92 -0.15 16.92
CA LEU A 194 -8.46 -0.12 17.14
C LEU A 194 -7.71 -0.67 15.92
N TRP A 195 -8.03 -1.90 15.50
CA TRP A 195 -7.36 -2.55 14.37
C TRP A 195 -7.58 -1.81 13.05
N PHE A 196 -8.80 -1.34 12.78
CA PHE A 196 -9.09 -0.57 11.57
C PHE A 196 -8.37 0.78 11.55
N THR A 197 -8.26 1.46 12.70
CA THR A 197 -7.53 2.74 12.78
C THR A 197 -6.02 2.52 12.62
N VAL A 198 -5.48 1.43 13.17
CA VAL A 198 -4.09 1.01 12.91
C VAL A 198 -3.87 0.76 11.42
N LEU A 199 -4.78 0.05 10.75
CA LEU A 199 -4.73 -0.20 9.31
C LEU A 199 -4.70 1.11 8.49
N LEU A 200 -5.55 2.07 8.81
CA LEU A 200 -5.56 3.39 8.16
C LEU A 200 -4.21 4.11 8.30
N ASN A 201 -3.58 3.99 9.47
CA ASN A 201 -2.27 4.57 9.75
C ASN A 201 -1.09 3.74 9.21
N LEU A 202 -1.33 2.52 8.72
CA LEU A 202 -0.37 1.72 7.97
C LEU A 202 -0.49 1.92 6.46
N LYS A 203 -1.71 2.11 5.93
CA LYS A 203 -1.94 2.41 4.51
C LYS A 203 -3.22 3.23 4.35
N HIS A 204 -3.08 4.48 3.95
CA HIS A 204 -4.21 5.41 3.80
C HIS A 204 -5.20 5.00 2.71
N ILE A 205 -4.82 4.06 1.82
CA ILE A 205 -5.73 3.56 0.79
C ILE A 205 -7.03 3.02 1.40
N TYR A 206 -6.99 2.39 2.59
CA TYR A 206 -8.19 1.85 3.25
C TYR A 206 -9.21 2.90 3.71
N LEU A 207 -8.92 4.20 3.51
CA LEU A 207 -9.87 5.28 3.74
C LEU A 207 -11.18 5.09 2.95
N TYR A 208 -11.17 4.41 1.79
CA TYR A 208 -12.40 4.08 1.05
C TYR A 208 -13.34 3.15 1.83
N VAL A 209 -12.82 2.35 2.77
CA VAL A 209 -13.63 1.44 3.62
C VAL A 209 -14.16 2.16 4.87
N ALA A 210 -13.55 3.28 5.26
CA ALA A 210 -13.85 3.96 6.52
C ALA A 210 -15.32 4.39 6.68
N PRO A 211 -16.03 4.89 5.63
CA PRO A 211 -17.45 5.20 5.74
C PRO A 211 -18.31 3.99 6.14
N VAL A 212 -17.98 2.79 5.65
CA VAL A 212 -18.71 1.56 5.96
C VAL A 212 -18.55 1.20 7.44
N PHE A 213 -17.31 1.22 7.94
CA PHE A 213 -17.02 1.00 9.36
C PHE A 213 -17.72 2.03 10.25
N PHE A 214 -17.63 3.31 9.88
CA PHE A 214 -18.25 4.40 10.63
C PHE A 214 -19.76 4.21 10.74
N VAL A 215 -20.46 4.01 9.63
CA VAL A 215 -21.93 3.83 9.62
C VAL A 215 -22.33 2.58 10.41
N TYR A 216 -21.60 1.46 10.24
CA TYR A 216 -21.88 0.22 10.97
C TYR A 216 -21.72 0.42 12.49
N LEU A 217 -20.59 0.97 12.94
CA LEU A 217 -20.30 1.21 14.36
C LEU A 217 -21.25 2.24 14.95
N LEU A 218 -21.52 3.33 14.24
CA LEU A 218 -22.47 4.34 14.68
C LEU A 218 -23.85 3.71 14.90
N ARG A 219 -24.39 3.01 13.90
CA ARG A 219 -25.72 2.39 13.97
C ARG A 219 -25.80 1.29 15.03
N ASN A 220 -24.85 0.36 15.05
CA ASN A 220 -25.00 -0.88 15.82
C ASN A 220 -24.38 -0.81 17.22
N TYR A 221 -23.38 0.06 17.43
CA TYR A 221 -22.71 0.20 18.72
C TYR A 221 -23.14 1.47 19.47
N CYS A 222 -23.34 2.59 18.78
CA CYS A 222 -23.74 3.84 19.43
C CYS A 222 -25.25 3.99 19.60
N PHE A 223 -26.08 3.32 18.79
CA PHE A 223 -27.53 3.32 18.98
C PHE A 223 -28.03 1.98 19.55
N SER A 224 -28.88 2.04 20.58
CA SER A 224 -29.49 0.86 21.18
C SER A 224 -30.58 0.28 20.27
N GLU A 225 -30.74 -1.04 20.25
CA GLU A 225 -31.93 -1.68 19.66
C GLU A 225 -33.22 -1.26 20.39
N PRO A 226 -34.38 -1.25 19.72
CA PRO A 226 -35.65 -0.88 20.33
C PRO A 226 -36.02 -1.92 21.40
N SER A 227 -36.00 -1.53 22.67
CA SER A 227 -36.59 -2.34 23.74
C SER A 227 -38.10 -2.05 23.80
N GLY A 228 -38.90 -2.82 23.06
CA GLY A 228 -40.37 -2.80 23.15
C GLY A 228 -41.13 -1.91 22.15
N LYS A 229 -42.47 -2.01 22.21
CA LYS A 229 -43.48 -1.47 21.26
C LYS A 229 -43.68 0.06 21.27
N ALA A 230 -42.65 0.86 21.59
CA ALA A 230 -42.76 2.32 21.58
C ALA A 230 -41.86 2.93 20.49
N PRO A 231 -42.39 3.77 19.59
CA PRO A 231 -41.57 4.51 18.62
C PRO A 231 -40.87 5.67 19.34
N GLY A 232 -39.82 5.36 20.10
CA GLY A 232 -38.95 6.37 20.68
C GLY A 232 -38.13 7.06 19.60
N SER A 233 -38.07 8.40 19.63
CA SER A 233 -37.23 9.21 18.73
C SER A 233 -35.78 8.73 18.75
N LEU A 234 -35.16 8.71 17.56
CA LEU A 234 -33.82 8.16 17.28
C LEU A 234 -32.74 8.75 18.22
N LEU A 235 -32.92 10.00 18.65
CA LEU A 235 -32.00 10.70 19.56
C LEU A 235 -31.95 10.10 20.97
N TRP A 236 -33.06 9.55 21.49
CA TRP A 236 -33.09 8.92 22.82
C TRP A 236 -32.39 7.56 22.86
N ARG A 237 -32.06 7.00 21.69
CA ARG A 237 -31.41 5.69 21.57
C ARG A 237 -29.88 5.81 21.54
N PHE A 238 -29.35 7.02 21.42
CA PHE A 238 -27.92 7.30 21.32
C PHE A 238 -27.23 7.10 22.67
N ARG A 239 -26.14 6.32 22.67
CA ARG A 239 -25.25 6.08 23.81
C ARG A 239 -23.97 6.89 23.64
N PRO A 240 -23.88 8.10 24.21
CA PRO A 240 -22.72 8.97 24.03
C PRO A 240 -21.43 8.33 24.54
N VAL A 241 -21.48 7.55 25.63
CA VAL A 241 -20.30 6.85 26.18
C VAL A 241 -19.67 5.91 25.15
N ASN A 242 -20.48 5.18 24.38
CA ASN A 242 -19.99 4.28 23.33
C ASN A 242 -19.33 5.08 22.20
N PHE A 243 -19.95 6.18 21.78
CA PHE A 243 -19.40 7.07 20.76
C PHE A 243 -18.06 7.66 21.18
N PHE A 244 -17.97 8.20 22.41
CA PHE A 244 -16.71 8.76 22.92
C PHE A 244 -15.65 7.69 23.15
N SER A 245 -16.03 6.45 23.46
CA SER A 245 -15.07 5.33 23.54
C SER A 245 -14.47 4.99 22.17
N LEU A 246 -15.29 4.97 21.11
CA LEU A 246 -14.79 4.80 19.74
C LEU A 246 -13.90 5.98 19.33
N ALA A 247 -14.37 7.21 19.54
CA ALA A 247 -13.61 8.42 19.21
C ALA A 247 -12.27 8.47 19.98
N GLY A 248 -12.28 8.15 21.27
CA GLY A 248 -11.08 8.05 22.09
C GLY A 248 -10.09 7.00 21.57
N THR A 249 -10.59 5.86 21.11
CA THR A 249 -9.75 4.82 20.48
C THR A 249 -9.09 5.33 19.20
N VAL A 250 -9.84 6.01 18.34
CA VAL A 250 -9.33 6.61 17.10
C VAL A 250 -8.27 7.66 17.41
N LEU A 251 -8.59 8.60 18.31
CA LEU A 251 -7.69 9.69 18.72
C LEU A 251 -6.41 9.14 19.36
N LEU A 252 -6.49 8.06 20.13
CA LEU A 252 -5.32 7.43 20.73
C LEU A 252 -4.38 6.88 19.65
N VAL A 253 -4.89 6.14 18.65
CA VAL A 253 -4.06 5.58 17.58
C VAL A 253 -3.45 6.68 16.72
N PHE A 254 -4.24 7.69 16.33
CA PHE A 254 -3.71 8.84 15.59
C PHE A 254 -2.72 9.64 16.41
N GLY A 255 -2.96 9.80 17.71
CA GLY A 255 -2.05 10.44 18.65
C GLY A 255 -0.70 9.72 18.67
N VAL A 256 -0.68 8.40 18.89
CA VAL A 256 0.55 7.59 18.88
C VAL A 256 1.26 7.64 17.52
N SER A 257 0.51 7.55 16.42
CA SER A 257 1.04 7.56 15.06
C SER A 257 1.67 8.92 14.68
N LEU A 258 0.97 10.02 14.96
CA LEU A 258 1.33 11.38 14.55
C LEU A 258 2.14 12.14 15.60
N TRP A 259 2.26 11.64 16.83
CA TRP A 259 3.00 12.28 17.93
C TRP A 259 4.37 12.83 17.53
N PRO A 260 5.22 12.08 16.78
CA PRO A 260 6.55 12.58 16.40
C PRO A 260 6.53 13.73 15.38
N PHE A 261 5.37 14.00 14.77
CA PHE A 261 5.19 14.92 13.66
C PHE A 261 4.30 16.11 14.00
N LEU A 262 3.92 16.31 15.26
CA LEU A 262 2.95 17.34 15.69
C LEU A 262 3.37 18.79 15.41
N SER A 263 4.63 19.06 15.08
CA SER A 263 5.03 20.37 14.57
C SER A 263 4.28 20.69 13.27
N GLN A 264 3.72 21.90 13.15
CA GLN A 264 2.85 22.28 12.04
C GLN A 264 3.46 22.01 10.65
N ASP A 265 4.75 22.33 10.47
CA ASP A 265 5.45 22.12 9.21
C ASP A 265 5.54 20.64 8.80
N GLN A 266 5.77 19.76 9.78
CA GLN A 266 5.86 18.31 9.54
C GLN A 266 4.50 17.70 9.25
N LEU A 267 3.43 18.10 9.95
CA LEU A 267 2.07 17.65 9.63
C LEU A 267 1.68 18.01 8.19
N VAL A 268 1.93 19.26 7.78
CA VAL A 268 1.61 19.69 6.40
C VAL A 268 2.41 18.88 5.37
N GLN A 269 3.68 18.57 5.68
CA GLN A 269 4.51 17.71 4.83
C GLN A 269 3.99 16.27 4.76
N VAL A 270 3.54 15.69 5.88
CA VAL A 270 2.89 14.36 5.93
C VAL A 270 1.67 14.35 5.01
N PHE A 271 0.76 15.30 5.16
CA PHE A 271 -0.46 15.36 4.35
C PHE A 271 -0.18 15.51 2.86
N LYS A 272 0.76 16.39 2.47
CA LYS A 272 1.15 16.58 1.06
C LYS A 272 1.76 15.33 0.43
N ARG A 273 2.46 14.50 1.20
CA ARG A 273 3.02 13.23 0.74
C ARG A 273 1.96 12.13 0.62
N LEU A 274 1.06 12.02 1.60
CA LEU A 274 0.00 11.00 1.59
C LEU A 274 -1.05 11.26 0.49
N PHE A 275 -1.36 12.53 0.21
CA PHE A 275 -2.35 12.92 -0.79
C PHE A 275 -1.72 13.81 -1.87
N PRO A 276 -0.98 13.23 -2.84
CA PRO A 276 -0.36 13.99 -3.91
C PRO A 276 -1.42 14.39 -4.97
N PHE A 277 -2.00 15.58 -4.85
CA PHE A 277 -3.05 16.08 -5.75
C PHE A 277 -2.56 16.48 -7.16
N LYS A 278 -1.27 16.31 -7.49
CA LYS A 278 -0.68 16.76 -8.76
C LYS A 278 -0.71 15.72 -9.88
N ARG A 279 -1.55 14.69 -9.78
CA ARG A 279 -1.73 13.69 -10.84
C ARG A 279 -3.01 14.05 -11.60
N GLY A 280 -2.92 14.21 -12.91
CA GLY A 280 -4.08 14.32 -13.79
C GLY A 280 -4.89 13.02 -13.82
N LEU A 281 -5.97 13.04 -14.59
CA LEU A 281 -7.01 12.00 -14.53
C LEU A 281 -6.57 10.64 -15.08
N CYS A 282 -5.75 10.64 -16.14
CA CYS A 282 -5.30 9.43 -16.85
C CYS A 282 -3.77 9.43 -16.97
N HIS A 283 -3.08 8.82 -16.01
CA HIS A 283 -1.60 8.68 -16.04
C HIS A 283 -1.12 7.22 -16.14
N ALA A 284 -2.05 6.26 -16.00
CA ALA A 284 -1.73 4.84 -16.08
C ALA A 284 -2.87 4.08 -16.75
N TYR A 285 -2.62 3.57 -17.96
CA TYR A 285 -3.61 2.86 -18.77
C TYR A 285 -3.85 1.41 -18.33
N TRP A 286 -3.16 0.94 -17.29
CA TRP A 286 -3.21 -0.46 -16.85
C TRP A 286 -4.18 -0.72 -15.69
N ALA A 287 -4.73 0.34 -15.08
CA ALA A 287 -5.76 0.17 -14.08
C ALA A 287 -7.09 -0.19 -14.78
N PRO A 288 -7.70 -1.36 -14.49
CA PRO A 288 -8.98 -1.74 -15.10
C PRO A 288 -10.12 -0.94 -14.47
N ASN A 289 -10.25 0.31 -14.89
CA ASN A 289 -11.26 1.25 -14.41
C ASN A 289 -11.99 1.90 -15.60
N TRP A 290 -12.97 2.76 -15.30
CA TRP A 290 -13.76 3.46 -16.31
C TRP A 290 -12.90 4.24 -17.32
N TRP A 291 -11.76 4.79 -16.88
CA TRP A 291 -10.85 5.55 -17.73
C TRP A 291 -10.15 4.70 -18.78
N ALA A 292 -9.91 3.41 -18.50
CA ALA A 292 -9.38 2.49 -19.51
C ALA A 292 -10.37 2.28 -20.66
N LEU A 293 -11.68 2.19 -20.35
CA LEU A 293 -12.74 2.10 -21.36
C LEU A 293 -12.85 3.40 -22.17
N TYR A 294 -12.77 4.55 -21.49
CA TYR A 294 -12.76 5.86 -22.13
C TYR A 294 -11.56 6.03 -23.07
N ALA A 295 -10.35 5.65 -22.63
CA ALA A 295 -9.16 5.68 -23.46
C ALA A 295 -9.23 4.72 -24.65
N ALA A 296 -9.80 3.53 -24.45
CA ALA A 296 -10.05 2.59 -25.54
C ALA A 296 -11.06 3.16 -26.54
N ALA A 297 -12.12 3.81 -26.07
CA ALA A 297 -13.12 4.46 -26.93
C ALA A 297 -12.51 5.61 -27.75
N ASP A 298 -11.71 6.48 -27.13
CA ASP A 298 -10.97 7.56 -27.82
C ASP A 298 -10.11 7.00 -28.97
N ARG A 299 -9.39 5.89 -28.71
CA ARG A 299 -8.55 5.23 -29.71
C ARG A 299 -9.34 4.58 -30.84
N VAL A 300 -10.45 3.92 -30.52
CA VAL A 300 -11.33 3.33 -31.55
C VAL A 300 -11.95 4.42 -32.43
N LEU A 301 -12.39 5.53 -31.84
CA LEU A 301 -12.93 6.66 -32.59
C LEU A 301 -11.88 7.31 -33.49
N ALA A 302 -10.64 7.47 -33.00
CA ALA A 302 -9.52 7.98 -33.80
C ALA A 302 -9.20 7.05 -35.00
N LEU A 303 -9.24 5.73 -34.81
CA LEU A 303 -8.95 4.76 -35.88
C LEU A 303 -10.07 4.63 -36.91
N THR A 304 -11.33 4.80 -36.50
CA THR A 304 -12.49 4.69 -37.41
C THR A 304 -12.71 5.94 -38.27
N GLY A 305 -12.04 7.05 -37.96
CA GLY A 305 -12.12 8.29 -38.75
C GLY A 305 -13.49 8.99 -38.73
N ILE A 306 -14.37 8.60 -37.79
CA ILE A 306 -15.75 9.12 -37.70
C ILE A 306 -15.81 10.54 -37.09
N ALA A 307 -14.69 11.06 -36.58
CA ALA A 307 -14.63 12.38 -35.99
C ALA A 307 -14.41 13.51 -37.03
N PRO A 308 -15.25 14.57 -37.02
CA PRO A 308 -15.06 15.71 -37.89
C PRO A 308 -13.98 16.63 -37.31
N GLY A 309 -12.80 16.63 -37.93
CA GLY A 309 -11.83 17.72 -37.83
C GLY A 309 -10.65 17.49 -36.89
N LYS A 310 -9.60 16.85 -37.42
CA LYS A 310 -8.19 17.31 -37.39
C LYS A 310 -7.33 16.32 -38.17
N SER A 311 -7.46 16.39 -39.49
CA SER A 311 -6.48 15.82 -40.40
C SER A 311 -5.16 16.57 -40.21
N GLY A 312 -4.16 15.93 -39.61
CA GLY A 312 -2.78 16.43 -39.62
C GLY A 312 -2.19 16.74 -38.24
N ALA A 313 -2.02 15.72 -37.41
CA ALA A 313 -0.87 15.63 -36.53
C ALA A 313 -0.68 14.17 -36.14
N ALA A 314 0.06 13.41 -36.96
CA ALA A 314 0.72 12.20 -36.51
C ALA A 314 1.84 12.59 -35.51
N ALA A 315 1.46 13.19 -34.39
CA ALA A 315 2.36 13.57 -33.32
C ALA A 315 2.50 12.37 -32.39
N ALA A 316 3.48 11.51 -32.72
CA ALA A 316 4.21 10.63 -31.83
C ALA A 316 3.51 10.30 -30.49
N VAL A 317 2.44 9.50 -30.53
CA VAL A 317 1.90 8.91 -29.32
C VAL A 317 2.92 7.87 -28.86
N ALA A 318 3.50 8.13 -27.69
CA ALA A 318 4.50 7.27 -27.06
C ALA A 318 4.00 5.81 -27.00
N SER A 319 4.89 4.88 -27.35
CA SER A 319 4.61 3.44 -27.39
C SER A 319 4.01 2.95 -26.06
N PRO A 320 2.84 2.28 -26.07
CA PRO A 320 2.07 1.88 -24.89
C PRO A 320 2.69 0.73 -24.07
N THR A 321 3.87 0.24 -24.46
CA THR A 321 4.54 -0.91 -23.85
C THR A 321 5.77 -0.53 -23.02
N SER A 322 6.11 0.76 -22.91
CA SER A 322 7.38 1.17 -22.29
C SER A 322 7.45 1.01 -20.78
N GLY A 323 6.33 0.70 -20.12
CA GLY A 323 6.30 0.54 -18.68
C GLY A 323 6.29 1.85 -17.89
N LEU A 324 6.46 3.00 -18.55
CA LEU A 324 6.54 4.31 -17.91
C LEU A 324 5.15 4.95 -17.75
N VAL A 325 4.90 5.45 -16.54
CA VAL A 325 3.78 6.35 -16.23
C VAL A 325 4.05 7.68 -16.95
N GLN A 326 3.22 8.00 -17.94
CA GLN A 326 3.28 9.24 -18.71
C GLN A 326 1.88 9.84 -18.80
N ASP A 327 1.83 11.16 -18.95
CA ASP A 327 0.59 11.90 -19.10
C ASP A 327 -0.07 11.53 -20.42
N THR A 328 -1.34 11.13 -20.36
CA THR A 328 -2.12 10.75 -21.53
C THR A 328 -2.68 11.98 -22.20
N HIS A 329 -2.42 12.14 -23.50
CA HIS A 329 -3.16 13.09 -24.34
C HIS A 329 -4.20 12.31 -25.17
N PHE A 330 -5.47 12.67 -25.03
CA PHE A 330 -6.58 12.13 -25.80
C PHE A 330 -6.72 12.89 -27.12
N GLU A 331 -7.05 12.18 -28.20
CA GLU A 331 -7.12 12.75 -29.54
C GLU A 331 -8.48 13.41 -29.81
N LEU A 332 -9.55 12.91 -29.21
CA LEU A 332 -10.92 13.32 -29.49
C LEU A 332 -11.75 13.69 -28.25
N LEU A 333 -11.53 13.02 -27.12
CA LEU A 333 -12.36 13.16 -25.92
C LEU A 333 -11.75 13.98 -24.78
#